data_AF-A0A5S6QHB0-F1
#
_entry.id   AF-A0A5S6QHB0-F1
#
_cell.length_a   1.000
_cell.length_b   1.000
_cell.length_c   1.000
_cell.angle_alpha   90.00
_cell.angle_beta   90.00
_cell.angle_gamma   90.00
#
_symmetry.space_group_name_H-M   'P 1'
#
loop_
_entity.id
_entity.type
_entity.pdbx_description
1 polymer ?
#
loop_
_entity_poly.entity_id
_entity_poly.type
_entity_poly.pdbx_seq_one_letter_code
_entity_poly.pdbx_strand_id
1 'polypeptide(L)'
;MGLLEKHNAKNEIAVVVILEEFDVFTTTAYQRLLYSFLDMSQRDAVPVLLFGLSRRLDVLDLLEKRIRSRLSHIQLCPFGELSFEQYCDAIKEYMLITDRSMEARSDVKNWNASILKCMESQEVRSTLSKSFRSSKTIGCLSTFLDIAIRRATSSGGDLAGSLQFAYALMYNSAEVAYLEGLSVLELTVLLALANLEEAHRDDQRVNFKMLQKYLSAFIQKKCRHICQDKEQIKQAFERLRRLELIVCPSRTVDKGYAIAEYQPVVLQVEAQTLRHFLRQAPVPVPIRQWAECVDI
;
A
#
# COMPACT_ATOMS: atom_id res chain seq x y z
N MET A 1 30.29 -24.04 6.05
CA MET A 1 31.69 -24.38 5.70
C MET A 1 31.82 -25.74 4.99
N GLY A 2 31.15 -26.82 5.43
CA GLY A 2 31.40 -28.18 4.87
C GLY A 2 30.88 -28.53 3.46
N LEU A 3 30.17 -27.66 2.73
CA LEU A 3 29.72 -27.96 1.35
C LEU A 3 30.78 -27.60 0.29
N LEU A 4 31.63 -26.61 0.55
CA LEU A 4 32.70 -26.20 -0.37
C LEU A 4 33.99 -27.00 -0.15
N GLU A 5 34.23 -27.50 1.07
CA GLU A 5 35.44 -28.27 1.39
C GLU A 5 35.48 -29.67 0.76
N LYS A 6 34.33 -30.24 0.36
CA LYS A 6 34.29 -31.53 -0.35
C LYS A 6 34.75 -31.45 -1.81
N HIS A 7 34.87 -30.25 -2.38
CA HIS A 7 35.21 -30.03 -3.79
C HIS A 7 36.64 -29.52 -3.99
N ASN A 8 37.62 -30.05 -3.26
CA ASN A 8 39.01 -29.67 -3.46
C ASN A 8 39.84 -30.83 -4.02
N ALA A 9 40.11 -30.78 -5.33
CA ALA A 9 41.33 -31.32 -5.95
C ALA A 9 41.52 -30.99 -7.45
N LYS A 10 40.52 -30.51 -8.21
CA LYS A 10 40.66 -30.35 -9.68
C LYS A 10 40.08 -29.10 -10.36
N ASN A 11 39.26 -28.28 -9.70
CA ASN A 11 38.63 -27.11 -10.34
C ASN A 11 39.00 -25.82 -9.60
N GLU A 12 39.64 -24.87 -10.30
CA GLU A 12 40.13 -23.61 -9.73
C GLU A 12 39.03 -22.54 -9.52
N ILE A 13 37.82 -22.76 -10.04
CA ILE A 13 36.74 -21.75 -10.05
C ILE A 13 35.43 -22.37 -9.60
N ALA A 14 34.78 -21.75 -8.60
CA ALA A 14 33.41 -22.04 -8.19
C ALA A 14 32.45 -20.97 -8.73
N VAL A 15 31.27 -21.40 -9.16
CA VAL A 15 30.24 -20.51 -9.73
C VAL A 15 29.09 -20.38 -8.75
N VAL A 16 28.80 -19.15 -8.30
CA VAL A 16 27.63 -18.85 -7.49
C VAL A 16 26.58 -18.19 -8.37
N VAL A 17 25.40 -18.80 -8.43
CA VAL A 17 24.26 -18.34 -9.23
C VAL A 17 23.17 -17.87 -8.26
N ILE A 18 22.73 -16.63 -8.42
CA ILE A 18 21.62 -16.06 -7.65
C ILE A 18 20.46 -15.84 -8.61
N LEU A 19 19.34 -16.50 -8.36
CA LEU A 19 18.10 -16.34 -9.09
C LEU A 19 17.11 -15.57 -8.22
N GLU A 20 16.94 -14.29 -8.53
CA GLU A 20 15.87 -13.47 -7.98
C GLU A 20 14.53 -13.82 -8.64
N GLU A 21 13.43 -13.68 -7.90
CA GLU A 21 12.09 -14.09 -8.36
C GLU A 21 12.04 -15.54 -8.86
N PHE A 22 12.62 -16.46 -8.07
CA PHE A 22 12.79 -17.86 -8.43
C PHE A 22 11.48 -18.55 -8.89
N ASP A 23 10.33 -18.12 -8.36
CA ASP A 23 9.01 -18.62 -8.74
C ASP A 23 8.65 -18.34 -10.21
N VAL A 24 9.14 -17.27 -10.82
CA VAL A 24 8.93 -16.98 -12.24
C VAL A 24 9.53 -18.09 -13.11
N PHE A 25 10.70 -18.59 -12.75
CA PHE A 25 11.36 -19.68 -13.49
C PHE A 25 10.60 -21.01 -13.42
N THR A 26 9.74 -21.19 -12.41
CA THR A 26 8.88 -22.38 -12.29
C THR A 26 7.72 -22.37 -13.29
N THR A 27 7.33 -21.20 -13.80
CA THR A 27 6.23 -21.05 -14.78
C THR A 27 6.65 -21.40 -16.21
N THR A 28 7.95 -21.41 -16.49
CA THR A 28 8.46 -21.72 -17.82
C THR A 28 8.23 -23.19 -18.18
N ALA A 29 7.78 -23.44 -19.42
CA ALA A 29 7.54 -24.80 -19.88
C ALA A 29 8.80 -25.66 -19.71
N TYR A 30 8.66 -26.80 -19.04
CA TYR A 30 9.71 -27.78 -18.80
C TYR A 30 10.86 -27.31 -17.90
N GLN A 31 10.80 -26.11 -17.29
CA GLN A 31 11.74 -25.58 -16.30
C GLN A 31 13.23 -25.82 -16.68
N ARG A 32 13.56 -25.63 -17.97
CA ARG A 32 14.83 -26.10 -18.58
C ARG A 32 16.06 -25.44 -17.96
N LEU A 33 15.96 -24.17 -17.60
CA LEU A 33 17.05 -23.42 -16.97
C LEU A 33 17.41 -24.01 -15.60
N LEU A 34 16.40 -24.23 -14.76
CA LEU A 34 16.56 -24.83 -13.44
C LEU A 34 17.13 -26.23 -13.53
N TYR A 35 16.62 -27.03 -14.48
CA TYR A 35 17.16 -28.36 -14.74
C TYR A 35 18.64 -28.31 -15.13
N SER A 36 19.03 -27.39 -16.02
CA SER A 36 20.42 -27.28 -16.50
C SER A 36 21.38 -26.89 -15.36
N PHE A 37 21.01 -25.93 -14.51
CA PHE A 37 21.85 -25.54 -13.37
C PHE A 37 21.99 -26.66 -12.34
N LEU A 38 20.90 -27.36 -12.01
CA LEU A 38 20.94 -28.48 -11.05
C LEU A 38 21.65 -29.72 -11.62
N ASP A 39 21.59 -29.95 -12.92
CA ASP A 39 22.35 -31.02 -13.56
C ASP A 39 23.84 -30.68 -13.60
N MET A 40 24.20 -29.40 -13.79
CA MET A 40 25.58 -28.92 -13.67
C MET A 40 26.11 -29.05 -12.24
N SER A 41 25.32 -28.75 -11.21
CA SER A 41 25.77 -28.87 -9.82
C SER A 41 25.98 -30.32 -9.36
N GLN A 42 25.39 -31.31 -10.05
CA GLN A 42 25.60 -32.73 -9.79
C GLN A 42 26.80 -33.32 -10.53
N ARG A 43 27.37 -32.61 -11.51
CA ARG A 43 28.56 -33.04 -12.25
C ARG A 43 29.81 -32.49 -11.56
N ASP A 44 30.82 -33.34 -11.33
CA ASP A 44 32.08 -32.95 -10.67
C ASP A 44 32.99 -32.00 -11.50
N ALA A 45 32.51 -31.48 -12.63
CA ALA A 45 33.29 -30.67 -13.55
C ALA A 45 33.43 -29.21 -13.11
N VAL A 46 32.43 -28.61 -12.45
CA VAL A 46 32.50 -27.24 -11.89
C VAL A 46 31.63 -27.19 -10.63
N PRO A 47 32.16 -26.76 -9.47
CA PRO A 47 31.33 -26.58 -8.28
C PRO A 47 30.38 -25.39 -8.49
N VAL A 48 29.07 -25.68 -8.55
CA VAL A 48 28.00 -24.67 -8.73
C VAL A 48 27.15 -24.58 -7.46
N LEU A 49 26.97 -23.37 -6.94
CA LEU A 49 26.05 -23.07 -5.83
C LEU A 49 24.89 -22.20 -6.35
N LEU A 50 23.67 -22.70 -6.20
CA LEU A 50 22.46 -22.01 -6.64
C LEU A 50 21.66 -21.46 -5.45
N PHE A 51 21.42 -20.16 -5.43
CA PHE A 51 20.49 -19.50 -4.52
C PHE A 51 19.22 -19.09 -5.28
N GLY A 52 18.08 -19.65 -4.90
CA GLY A 52 16.77 -19.21 -5.38
C GLY A 52 16.09 -18.32 -4.34
N LEU A 53 15.84 -17.06 -4.69
CA LEU A 53 15.11 -16.11 -3.84
C LEU A 53 13.67 -15.99 -4.33
N SER A 54 12.71 -16.34 -3.48
CA SER A 54 11.29 -16.23 -3.79
C SER A 54 10.52 -15.70 -2.59
N ARG A 55 9.43 -14.97 -2.86
CA ARG A 55 8.46 -14.54 -1.83
C ARG A 55 7.39 -15.60 -1.57
N ARG A 56 7.30 -16.62 -2.42
CA ARG A 56 6.32 -17.70 -2.32
C ARG A 56 6.81 -18.80 -1.38
N LEU A 57 6.00 -19.12 -0.37
CA LEU A 57 6.30 -20.19 0.58
C LEU A 57 6.16 -21.59 -0.06
N ASP A 58 5.28 -21.71 -1.05
CA ASP A 58 4.93 -22.93 -1.77
C ASP A 58 5.79 -23.16 -3.02
N VAL A 59 6.88 -22.41 -3.21
CA VAL A 59 7.67 -22.42 -4.45
C VAL A 59 8.25 -23.80 -4.79
N LEU A 60 8.52 -24.63 -3.78
CA LEU A 60 9.01 -26.00 -3.96
C LEU A 60 7.96 -26.93 -4.57
N ASP A 61 6.67 -26.64 -4.39
CA ASP A 61 5.57 -27.44 -4.93
C ASP A 61 5.30 -27.10 -6.41
N LEU A 62 5.76 -25.95 -6.89
CA LEU A 62 5.72 -25.57 -8.31
C LEU A 62 6.79 -26.29 -9.14
N LEU A 63 7.80 -26.88 -8.50
CA LEU A 63 8.89 -27.56 -9.18
C LEU A 63 8.43 -28.93 -9.70
N GLU A 64 8.78 -29.23 -10.95
CA GLU A 64 8.57 -30.57 -11.48
C GLU A 64 9.34 -31.61 -10.66
N LYS A 65 8.79 -32.82 -10.55
CA LYS A 65 9.38 -33.93 -9.77
C LYS A 65 10.87 -34.16 -10.07
N ARG A 66 11.27 -34.03 -11.34
CA ARG A 66 12.67 -34.20 -11.79
C ARG A 66 13.63 -33.11 -11.31
N ILE A 67 13.13 -31.90 -11.03
CA ILE A 67 13.92 -30.76 -10.53
C ILE A 67 13.91 -30.77 -9.00
N ARG A 68 12.74 -30.99 -8.40
CA ARG A 68 12.59 -31.11 -6.95
C ARG A 68 13.48 -32.19 -6.35
N SER A 69 13.63 -33.32 -7.05
CA SER A 69 14.53 -34.42 -6.63
C SER A 69 16.02 -34.08 -6.69
N ARG A 70 16.42 -33.04 -7.43
CA ARG A 70 17.83 -32.63 -7.62
C ARG A 70 18.23 -31.46 -6.73
N LEU A 71 17.26 -30.77 -6.14
CA LEU A 71 17.50 -29.64 -5.24
C LEU A 71 17.91 -30.15 -3.86
N SER A 72 18.90 -29.51 -3.24
CA SER A 72 19.12 -29.68 -1.80
C SER A 72 17.88 -29.15 -1.07
N HIS A 73 17.19 -29.98 -0.28
CA HIS A 73 15.97 -29.61 0.47
C HIS A 73 16.19 -28.57 1.59
N ILE A 74 17.22 -27.74 1.47
CA ILE A 74 17.54 -26.63 2.36
C ILE A 74 16.71 -25.44 1.92
N GLN A 75 15.72 -25.09 2.74
CA GLN A 75 14.94 -23.87 2.58
C GLN A 75 15.25 -22.95 3.76
N LEU A 76 15.73 -21.75 3.45
CA LEU A 76 15.93 -20.70 4.44
C LEU A 76 14.72 -19.76 4.38
N CYS A 77 13.96 -19.75 5.46
CA CYS A 77 12.78 -18.91 5.63
C CYS A 77 13.12 -17.84 6.67
N PRO A 78 13.53 -16.61 6.27
CA PRO A 78 13.92 -15.56 7.20
C PRO A 78 12.70 -14.87 7.85
N PHE A 79 11.72 -15.65 8.31
CA PHE A 79 10.54 -15.14 9.01
C PHE A 79 10.80 -15.21 10.52
N GLY A 80 11.49 -14.20 11.03
CA GLY A 80 11.45 -13.91 12.47
C GLY A 80 10.21 -13.08 12.79
N GLU A 81 9.53 -13.39 13.88
CA GLU A 81 8.58 -12.44 14.46
C GLU A 81 9.37 -11.25 15.00
N LEU A 82 9.31 -10.12 14.29
CA LEU A 82 9.89 -8.87 14.77
C LEU A 82 9.03 -8.36 15.93
N SER A 83 9.62 -8.18 17.11
CA SER A 83 8.96 -7.54 18.24
C SER A 83 8.98 -6.01 18.11
N PHE A 84 8.09 -5.32 18.83
CA PHE A 84 8.07 -3.85 18.80
C PHE A 84 9.36 -3.25 19.36
N GLU A 85 9.98 -3.88 20.36
CA GLU A 85 11.25 -3.40 20.90
C GLU A 85 12.40 -3.60 19.90
N GLN A 86 12.46 -4.74 19.20
CA GLN A 86 13.43 -4.96 18.12
C GLN A 86 13.24 -3.95 16.97
N TYR A 87 12.00 -3.59 16.66
CA TYR A 87 11.71 -2.53 15.68
C TYR A 87 12.22 -1.17 16.15
N CYS A 88 12.05 -0.84 17.44
CA CYS A 88 12.59 0.40 18.02
C CYS A 88 14.11 0.41 18.04
N ASP A 89 14.75 -0.74 18.31
CA ASP A 89 16.20 -0.87 18.29
C ASP A 89 16.77 -0.75 16.88
N ALA A 90 16.10 -1.32 15.87
CA ALA A 90 16.46 -1.11 14.47
C ALA A 90 16.36 0.37 14.04
N ILE A 91 15.36 1.11 14.54
CA ILE A 91 15.26 2.57 14.32
C ILE A 91 16.44 3.30 14.94
N LYS A 92 16.80 2.96 16.19
CA LYS A 92 17.96 3.56 16.86
C LYS A 92 19.23 3.27 16.07
N GLU A 93 19.44 2.03 15.63
CA GLU A 93 20.60 1.65 14.84
C GLU A 93 20.68 2.40 13.51
N TYR A 94 19.53 2.62 12.84
CA TYR A 94 19.48 3.39 11.60
C TYR A 94 19.75 4.89 11.80
N MET A 95 19.27 5.47 12.92
CA MET A 95 19.33 6.92 13.15
C MET A 95 20.59 7.38 13.89
N LEU A 96 21.19 6.52 14.71
CA LEU A 96 22.38 6.85 15.49
C LEU A 96 23.62 6.82 14.62
N ILE A 97 24.45 7.86 14.74
CA ILE A 97 25.74 7.93 14.07
C ILE A 97 26.78 7.31 15.00
N THR A 98 27.31 6.15 14.63
CA THR A 98 28.29 5.35 15.40
C THR A 98 29.70 5.37 14.81
N ASP A 99 29.95 6.24 13.83
CA ASP A 99 31.29 6.40 13.25
C ASP A 99 32.23 7.05 14.28
N ARG A 100 33.22 6.26 14.74
CA ARG A 100 34.26 6.67 15.71
C ARG A 100 34.99 7.96 15.31
N SER A 101 35.09 8.25 14.01
CA SER A 101 35.73 9.47 13.51
C SER A 101 34.87 10.73 13.71
N MET A 102 33.55 10.57 13.87
CA MET A 102 32.57 11.65 13.95
C MET A 102 32.00 11.84 15.37
N GLU A 103 32.16 10.86 16.26
CA GLU A 103 31.70 10.88 17.65
C GLU A 103 32.23 12.08 18.47
N ALA A 104 33.38 12.64 18.11
CA ALA A 104 33.96 13.80 18.79
C ALA A 104 33.24 15.12 18.48
N ARG A 105 32.43 15.18 17.41
CA ARG A 105 31.72 16.41 17.01
C ARG A 105 30.55 16.68 17.95
N SER A 106 30.43 17.94 18.40
CA SER A 106 29.31 18.41 19.24
C SER A 106 27.95 18.12 18.61
N ASP A 107 27.86 18.29 17.29
CA ASP A 107 26.59 18.18 16.56
C ASP A 107 26.09 16.73 16.50
N VAL A 108 27.02 15.78 16.38
CA VAL A 108 26.72 14.33 16.39
C VAL A 108 26.25 13.89 17.79
N LYS A 109 26.90 14.40 18.84
CA LYS A 109 26.46 14.13 20.23
C LYS A 109 25.07 14.68 20.49
N ASN A 110 24.80 15.91 20.05
CA ASN A 110 23.50 16.54 20.19
C ASN A 110 22.41 15.80 19.41
N TRP A 111 22.72 15.35 18.18
CA TRP A 111 21.83 14.53 17.36
C TRP A 111 21.48 13.20 18.02
N ASN A 112 22.49 12.42 18.42
CA ASN A 112 22.30 11.12 19.06
C ASN A 112 21.51 11.26 20.38
N ALA A 113 21.80 12.30 21.20
CA ALA A 113 21.05 12.58 22.42
C ALA A 113 19.59 12.96 22.13
N SER A 114 19.34 13.73 21.07
CA SER A 114 18.00 14.10 20.63
C SER A 114 17.18 12.87 20.21
N ILE A 115 17.79 11.94 19.47
CA ILE A 115 17.14 10.67 19.08
C ILE A 115 16.76 9.85 20.31
N LEU A 116 17.70 9.65 21.24
CA LEU A 116 17.45 8.84 22.44
C LEU A 116 16.29 9.43 23.27
N LYS A 117 16.32 10.75 23.50
CA LYS A 117 15.23 11.47 24.16
C LYS A 117 13.90 11.35 23.41
N CYS A 118 13.94 11.41 22.07
CA CYS A 118 12.76 11.26 21.23
C CYS A 118 12.15 9.84 21.34
N MET A 119 12.99 8.81 21.41
CA MET A 119 12.56 7.41 21.54
C MET A 119 11.94 7.09 22.91
N GLU A 120 12.25 7.87 23.94
CA GLU A 120 11.61 7.78 25.27
C GLU A 120 10.21 8.42 25.32
N SER A 121 9.90 9.32 24.37
CA SER A 121 8.60 10.01 24.35
C SER A 121 7.44 9.05 24.03
N GLN A 122 6.40 9.08 24.86
CA GLN A 122 5.20 8.24 24.68
C GLN A 122 4.45 8.55 23.39
N GLU A 123 4.45 9.80 22.93
CA GLU A 123 3.81 10.22 21.68
C GLU A 123 4.50 9.62 20.46
N VAL A 124 5.84 9.59 20.50
CA VAL A 124 6.68 9.01 19.45
C VAL A 124 6.52 7.50 19.46
N ARG A 125 6.59 6.86 20.62
CA ARG A 125 6.35 5.41 20.76
C ARG A 125 4.96 5.01 20.27
N SER A 126 3.93 5.82 20.51
CA SER A 126 2.59 5.60 19.98
C SER A 126 2.56 5.65 18.44
N THR A 127 3.23 6.65 17.84
CA THR A 127 3.35 6.79 16.38
C THR A 127 4.12 5.61 15.75
N LEU A 128 5.24 5.21 16.36
CA LEU A 128 6.02 4.06 15.92
C LEU A 128 5.24 2.75 16.08
N SER A 129 4.45 2.61 17.14
CA SER A 129 3.59 1.44 17.35
C SER A 129 2.52 1.33 16.27
N LYS A 130 1.91 2.45 15.86
CA LYS A 130 1.00 2.49 14.72
C LYS A 130 1.72 2.10 13.43
N SER A 131 2.89 2.67 13.14
CA SER A 131 3.70 2.31 11.97
C SER A 131 4.05 0.82 11.94
N PHE A 132 4.47 0.25 13.07
CA PHE A 132 4.83 -1.16 13.20
C PHE A 132 3.65 -2.11 12.97
N ARG A 133 2.43 -1.68 13.33
CA ARG A 133 1.20 -2.43 13.04
C ARG A 133 0.84 -2.38 11.56
N SER A 134 1.15 -1.29 10.87
CA SER A 134 0.87 -1.11 9.44
C SER A 134 1.87 -1.85 8.54
N SER A 135 3.16 -1.75 8.81
CA SER A 135 4.21 -2.41 8.02
C SER A 135 5.41 -2.79 8.88
N LYS A 136 5.97 -3.98 8.61
CA LYS A 136 7.17 -4.52 9.28
C LYS A 136 8.35 -4.69 8.32
N THR A 137 8.28 -4.06 7.14
CA THR A 137 9.34 -4.18 6.13
C THR A 137 10.39 -3.10 6.31
N ILE A 138 11.65 -3.44 6.02
CA ILE A 138 12.76 -2.48 6.07
C ILE A 138 12.59 -1.34 5.05
N GLY A 139 11.99 -1.61 3.88
CA GLY A 139 11.78 -0.58 2.86
C GLY A 139 10.75 0.48 3.25
N CYS A 140 9.66 0.08 3.91
CA CYS A 140 8.73 1.05 4.50
C CYS A 140 9.39 1.83 5.63
N LEU A 141 10.19 1.15 6.46
CA LEU A 141 10.89 1.79 7.56
C LEU A 141 11.91 2.83 7.06
N SER A 142 12.75 2.49 6.07
CA SER A 142 13.75 3.41 5.54
C SER A 142 13.08 4.65 4.93
N THR A 143 12.02 4.45 4.15
CA THR A 143 11.24 5.56 3.57
C THR A 143 10.64 6.45 4.66
N PHE A 144 10.06 5.85 5.71
CA PHE A 144 9.51 6.57 6.86
C PHE A 144 10.56 7.42 7.57
N LEU A 145 11.72 6.84 7.88
CA LEU A 145 12.80 7.53 8.57
C LEU A 145 13.43 8.62 7.68
N ASP A 146 13.59 8.37 6.38
CA ASP A 146 14.12 9.35 5.43
C ASP A 146 13.23 10.59 5.34
N ILE A 147 11.90 10.42 5.30
CA ILE A 147 10.95 11.54 5.35
C ILE A 147 11.10 12.31 6.66
N ALA A 148 11.17 11.60 7.79
CA ALA A 148 11.30 12.22 9.11
C ALA A 148 12.61 13.00 9.26
N ILE A 149 13.75 12.46 8.80
CA ILE A 149 15.07 13.11 8.89
C ILE A 149 15.09 14.37 8.01
N ARG A 150 14.59 14.29 6.78
CA ARG A 150 14.52 15.45 5.88
C ARG A 150 13.63 16.56 6.47
N ARG A 151 12.49 16.18 7.05
CA ARG A 151 11.60 17.13 7.73
C ARG A 151 12.26 17.75 8.95
N ALA A 152 12.90 16.97 9.81
CA ALA A 152 13.57 17.45 11.01
C ALA A 152 14.70 18.44 10.69
N THR A 153 15.42 18.20 9.60
CA THR A 153 16.47 19.11 9.09
C THR A 153 15.86 20.45 8.66
N SER A 154 14.67 20.45 8.07
CA SER A 154 13.96 21.67 7.64
C SER A 154 13.21 22.40 8.77
N SER A 155 12.84 21.70 9.86
CA SER A 155 11.97 22.23 10.94
C SER A 155 12.74 22.69 12.18
N GLY A 156 14.05 22.87 12.08
CA GLY A 156 14.87 23.30 13.23
C GLY A 156 15.09 22.20 14.28
N GLY A 157 14.99 20.93 13.89
CA GLY A 157 15.33 19.79 14.75
C GLY A 157 14.17 19.15 15.52
N ASP A 158 12.91 19.51 15.23
CA ASP A 158 11.75 18.83 15.81
C ASP A 158 11.57 17.41 15.21
N LEU A 159 12.18 16.42 15.87
CA LEU A 159 12.12 15.02 15.44
C LEU A 159 10.76 14.37 15.72
N ALA A 160 10.11 14.73 16.84
CA ALA A 160 8.83 14.13 17.24
C ALA A 160 7.72 14.51 16.25
N GLY A 161 7.58 15.81 15.94
CA GLY A 161 6.64 16.29 14.94
C GLY A 161 6.97 15.76 13.54
N SER A 162 8.26 15.58 13.22
CA SER A 162 8.69 15.01 11.93
C SER A 162 8.31 13.54 11.75
N LEU A 163 8.40 12.73 12.81
CA LEU A 163 7.96 11.33 12.79
C LEU A 163 6.43 11.22 12.67
N GLN A 164 5.68 12.08 13.36
CA GLN A 164 4.22 12.15 13.21
C GLN A 164 3.82 12.58 11.80
N PHE A 165 4.51 13.56 11.23
CA PHE A 165 4.31 13.99 9.85
C PHE A 165 4.62 12.86 8.85
N ALA A 166 5.73 12.15 9.02
CA ALA A 166 6.09 11.01 8.16
C ALA A 166 5.02 9.91 8.22
N TYR A 167 4.50 9.63 9.42
CA TYR A 167 3.43 8.65 9.61
C TYR A 167 2.16 9.10 8.89
N ALA A 168 1.74 10.36 9.09
CA ALA A 168 0.59 10.93 8.42
C ALA A 168 0.72 10.88 6.89
N LEU A 169 1.90 11.22 6.35
CA LEU A 169 2.12 11.20 4.91
C LEU A 169 2.07 9.79 4.30
N MET A 170 2.60 8.78 5.00
CA MET A 170 2.66 7.42 4.49
C MET A 170 1.39 6.60 4.71
N TYR A 171 0.68 6.86 5.81
CA TYR A 171 -0.39 5.97 6.29
C TYR A 171 -1.74 6.66 6.50
N ASN A 172 -1.87 7.98 6.33
CA ASN A 172 -3.21 8.57 6.25
C ASN A 172 -3.89 8.12 4.95
N SER A 173 -5.20 7.96 5.01
CA SER A 173 -5.99 7.50 3.87
C SER A 173 -5.93 8.52 2.73
N ALA A 174 -5.35 8.09 1.60
CA ALA A 174 -5.38 8.84 0.36
C ALA A 174 -6.83 9.21 -0.04
N GLU A 175 -7.79 8.36 0.34
CA GLU A 175 -9.23 8.58 0.14
C GLU A 175 -9.71 9.92 0.69
N VAL A 176 -9.32 10.31 1.90
CA VAL A 176 -9.76 11.58 2.51
C VAL A 176 -9.16 12.76 1.76
N ALA A 177 -7.89 12.66 1.33
CA ALA A 177 -7.24 13.71 0.53
C ALA A 177 -7.92 13.90 -0.84
N TYR A 178 -8.39 12.81 -1.48
CA TYR A 178 -9.19 12.93 -2.69
C TYR A 178 -10.50 13.65 -2.44
N LEU A 179 -11.20 13.35 -1.33
CA LEU A 179 -12.45 14.00 -0.96
C LEU A 179 -12.29 15.50 -0.68
N GLU A 180 -11.17 15.93 -0.09
CA GLU A 180 -10.85 17.36 0.13
C GLU A 180 -10.72 18.16 -1.17
N GLY A 181 -10.25 17.52 -2.25
CA GLY A 181 -10.08 18.15 -3.57
C GLY A 181 -11.35 18.23 -4.42
N LEU A 182 -12.48 17.70 -3.94
CA LEU A 182 -13.73 17.66 -4.68
C LEU A 182 -14.56 18.94 -4.53
N SER A 183 -15.26 19.30 -5.60
CA SER A 183 -16.26 20.36 -5.56
C SER A 183 -17.49 19.93 -4.74
N VAL A 184 -18.26 20.92 -4.28
CA VAL A 184 -19.52 20.68 -3.56
C VAL A 184 -20.49 19.82 -4.39
N LEU A 185 -20.53 20.01 -5.71
CA LEU A 185 -21.37 19.21 -6.60
C LEU A 185 -20.91 17.74 -6.61
N GLU A 186 -19.62 17.49 -6.75
CA GLU A 186 -19.04 16.14 -6.75
C GLU A 186 -19.27 15.43 -5.42
N LEU A 187 -19.08 16.11 -4.28
CA LEU A 187 -19.40 15.59 -2.96
C LEU A 187 -20.89 15.26 -2.80
N THR A 188 -21.76 16.09 -3.38
CA THR A 188 -23.21 15.85 -3.37
C THR A 188 -23.59 14.64 -4.24
N VAL A 189 -22.91 14.44 -5.38
CA VAL A 189 -23.09 13.26 -6.24
C VAL A 189 -22.67 11.98 -5.49
N LEU A 190 -21.53 11.99 -4.80
CA LEU A 190 -21.07 10.86 -4.00
C LEU A 190 -22.05 10.52 -2.87
N LEU A 191 -22.53 11.53 -2.14
CA LEU A 191 -23.51 11.33 -1.06
C LEU A 191 -24.85 10.79 -1.61
N ALA A 192 -25.29 11.31 -2.76
CA ALA A 192 -26.49 10.82 -3.44
C ALA A 192 -26.36 9.34 -3.82
N LEU A 193 -25.18 8.93 -4.32
CA LEU A 193 -24.91 7.54 -4.68
C LEU A 193 -24.87 6.65 -3.43
N ALA A 194 -24.18 7.07 -2.36
CA ALA A 194 -24.13 6.33 -1.10
C ALA A 194 -25.53 6.07 -0.52
N ASN A 195 -26.37 7.10 -0.50
CA ASN A 195 -27.75 6.97 0.00
C ASN A 195 -28.62 6.06 -0.89
N LEU A 196 -28.42 6.10 -2.21
CA LEU A 196 -29.14 5.21 -3.13
C LEU A 196 -28.71 3.75 -2.98
N GLU A 197 -27.41 3.47 -2.84
CA GLU A 197 -26.93 2.11 -2.61
C GLU A 197 -27.47 1.54 -1.29
N GLU A 198 -27.51 2.33 -0.23
CA GLU A 198 -28.07 1.91 1.05
C GLU A 198 -29.58 1.69 1.02
N ALA A 199 -30.32 2.51 0.26
CA ALA A 199 -31.77 2.36 0.08
C ALA A 199 -32.13 1.14 -0.80
N HIS A 200 -31.22 0.71 -1.66
CA HIS A 200 -31.42 -0.37 -2.63
C HIS A 200 -30.60 -1.64 -2.30
N ARG A 201 -30.56 -2.03 -1.01
CA ARG A 201 -29.85 -3.25 -0.55
C ARG A 201 -30.30 -4.56 -1.23
N ASP A 202 -31.48 -4.59 -1.85
CA ASP A 202 -32.07 -5.77 -2.51
C ASP A 202 -31.78 -5.85 -4.02
N ASP A 203 -30.49 -6.00 -4.37
CA ASP A 203 -30.01 -6.46 -5.69
C ASP A 203 -30.29 -5.54 -6.90
N GLN A 204 -30.82 -4.33 -6.68
CA GLN A 204 -30.98 -3.32 -7.73
C GLN A 204 -29.71 -2.49 -7.88
N ARG A 205 -28.98 -2.74 -8.97
CA ARG A 205 -27.80 -1.94 -9.29
C ARG A 205 -28.20 -0.51 -9.66
N VAL A 206 -27.72 0.45 -8.89
CA VAL A 206 -27.90 1.89 -9.16
C VAL A 206 -27.22 2.24 -10.48
N ASN A 207 -27.86 3.06 -11.30
CA ASN A 207 -27.29 3.61 -12.54
C ASN A 207 -27.27 5.14 -12.52
N PHE A 208 -26.57 5.76 -13.50
CA PHE A 208 -26.43 7.21 -13.54
C PHE A 208 -27.77 7.95 -13.69
N LYS A 209 -28.76 7.38 -14.38
CA LYS A 209 -30.09 7.99 -14.51
C LYS A 209 -30.85 8.05 -13.18
N MET A 210 -30.80 6.98 -12.40
CA MET A 210 -31.38 6.93 -11.05
C MET A 210 -30.70 7.95 -10.15
N LEU A 211 -29.36 8.00 -10.18
CA LEU A 211 -28.55 8.98 -9.47
C LEU A 211 -28.90 10.42 -9.85
N GLN A 212 -28.95 10.74 -11.14
CA GLN A 212 -29.28 12.07 -11.64
C GLN A 212 -30.69 12.50 -11.20
N LYS A 213 -31.68 11.59 -11.23
CA LYS A 213 -33.06 11.87 -10.78
C LYS A 213 -33.11 12.17 -9.29
N TYR A 214 -32.47 11.34 -8.47
CA TYR A 214 -32.43 11.49 -7.02
C TYR A 214 -31.70 12.77 -6.60
N LEU A 215 -30.54 13.03 -7.19
CA LEU A 215 -29.76 14.24 -6.99
C LEU A 215 -30.54 15.50 -7.37
N SER A 216 -31.19 15.51 -8.54
CA SER A 216 -31.97 16.67 -9.01
C SER A 216 -33.12 16.98 -8.06
N ALA A 217 -33.80 15.96 -7.54
CA ALA A 217 -34.89 16.13 -6.58
C ALA A 217 -34.41 16.74 -5.25
N PHE A 218 -33.22 16.35 -4.77
CA PHE A 218 -32.61 16.93 -3.58
C PHE A 218 -32.21 18.40 -3.81
N ILE A 219 -31.47 18.68 -4.87
CA ILE A 219 -30.97 20.03 -5.19
C ILE A 219 -32.14 21.02 -5.33
N GLN A 220 -33.20 20.66 -6.05
CA GLN A 220 -34.38 21.51 -6.24
C GLN A 220 -35.11 21.87 -4.93
N LYS A 221 -35.13 20.94 -3.97
CA LYS A 221 -35.82 21.10 -2.68
C LYS A 221 -34.97 21.81 -1.64
N LYS A 222 -33.69 21.49 -1.54
CA LYS A 222 -32.84 21.83 -0.38
C LYS A 222 -31.63 22.70 -0.72
N CYS A 223 -31.13 22.69 -1.97
CA CYS A 223 -29.87 23.35 -2.34
C CYS A 223 -29.92 24.02 -3.72
N ARG A 224 -30.86 24.94 -3.97
CA ARG A 224 -31.03 25.56 -5.31
C ARG A 224 -29.82 26.33 -5.84
N HIS A 225 -28.88 26.71 -4.97
CA HIS A 225 -27.64 27.40 -5.32
C HIS A 225 -26.59 26.46 -5.95
N ILE A 226 -26.76 25.15 -5.84
CA ILE A 226 -25.91 24.16 -6.52
C ILE A 226 -26.39 24.02 -7.96
N CYS A 227 -25.45 23.86 -8.89
CA CYS A 227 -25.78 23.72 -10.31
C CYS A 227 -26.71 22.54 -10.59
N GLN A 228 -27.76 22.80 -11.38
CA GLN A 228 -28.77 21.82 -11.80
C GLN A 228 -28.62 21.41 -13.28
N ASP A 229 -27.62 21.95 -13.97
CA ASP A 229 -27.35 21.63 -15.36
C ASP A 229 -26.98 20.16 -15.51
N LYS A 230 -27.74 19.44 -16.36
CA LYS A 230 -27.55 18.02 -16.61
C LYS A 230 -26.17 17.72 -17.19
N GLU A 231 -25.62 18.61 -18.00
CA GLU A 231 -24.29 18.42 -18.59
C GLU A 231 -23.20 18.54 -17.53
N GLN A 232 -23.32 19.51 -16.61
CA GLN A 232 -22.37 19.68 -15.53
C GLN A 232 -22.42 18.54 -14.51
N ILE A 233 -23.61 18.04 -14.19
CA ILE A 233 -23.78 16.83 -13.36
C ILE A 233 -23.09 15.62 -14.02
N LYS A 234 -23.25 15.48 -15.34
CA LYS A 234 -22.58 14.42 -16.11
C LYS A 234 -21.06 14.59 -16.11
N GLN A 235 -20.55 15.82 -16.26
CA GLN A 235 -19.10 16.09 -16.20
C GLN A 235 -18.52 15.79 -14.81
N ALA A 236 -19.23 16.16 -13.74
CA ALA A 236 -18.85 15.84 -12.37
C ALA A 236 -18.80 14.32 -12.15
N PHE A 237 -19.81 13.59 -12.64
CA PHE A 237 -19.84 12.13 -12.58
C PHE A 237 -18.67 11.49 -13.36
N GLU A 238 -18.38 11.94 -14.58
CA GLU A 238 -17.25 11.43 -15.36
C GLU A 238 -15.88 11.78 -14.75
N ARG A 239 -15.78 12.88 -14.01
CA ARG A 239 -14.57 13.20 -13.24
C ARG A 239 -14.42 12.26 -12.04
N LEU A 240 -15.49 11.99 -11.30
CA LEU A 240 -15.49 11.03 -10.20
C LEU A 240 -15.13 9.61 -10.66
N ARG A 241 -15.55 9.21 -11.87
CA ARG A 241 -15.12 7.95 -12.50
C ARG A 241 -13.64 7.93 -12.84
N ARG A 242 -13.11 9.04 -13.40
CA ARG A 242 -11.67 9.18 -13.68
C ARG A 242 -10.80 9.16 -12.43
N LEU A 243 -11.35 9.57 -11.29
CA LEU A 243 -10.70 9.49 -9.97
C LEU A 243 -10.91 8.13 -9.29
N GLU A 244 -11.56 7.17 -9.96
CA GLU A 244 -11.87 5.83 -9.43
C GLU A 244 -12.70 5.81 -8.13
N LEU A 245 -13.30 6.93 -7.74
CA LEU A 245 -14.22 7.01 -6.59
C LEU A 245 -15.57 6.35 -6.91
N ILE A 246 -15.89 6.24 -8.20
CA ILE A 246 -17.05 5.55 -8.75
C ILE A 246 -16.57 4.59 -9.83
N VAL A 247 -16.91 3.31 -9.70
CA VAL A 247 -16.55 2.28 -10.68
C VAL A 247 -17.81 1.74 -11.34
N CYS A 248 -17.76 1.56 -12.65
CA CYS A 248 -18.75 0.77 -13.38
C CYS A 248 -18.18 -0.63 -13.54
N PRO A 249 -18.65 -1.65 -12.81
CA PRO A 249 -18.14 -3.01 -12.97
C PRO A 249 -18.40 -3.47 -14.41
N SER A 250 -17.33 -3.59 -15.20
CA SER A 250 -17.42 -4.12 -16.55
C SER A 250 -17.79 -5.59 -16.48
N ARG A 251 -18.88 -5.99 -17.14
CA ARG A 251 -19.12 -7.41 -17.38
C ARG A 251 -18.02 -7.91 -18.32
N THR A 252 -17.38 -9.01 -17.96
CA THR A 252 -16.42 -9.76 -18.81
C THR A 252 -17.01 -10.23 -20.14
N VAL A 253 -18.32 -10.05 -20.35
CA VAL A 253 -19.08 -10.51 -21.52
C VAL A 253 -19.63 -9.36 -22.38
N ASP A 254 -19.70 -8.12 -21.88
CA ASP A 254 -20.36 -7.03 -22.63
C ASP A 254 -19.35 -6.29 -23.52
N LYS A 255 -19.12 -6.88 -24.69
CA LYS A 255 -18.56 -6.19 -25.85
C LYS A 255 -19.51 -5.06 -26.28
N GLY A 256 -19.32 -3.87 -25.74
CA GLY A 256 -19.40 -2.62 -26.52
C GLY A 256 -20.75 -1.92 -26.78
N TYR A 257 -21.89 -2.32 -26.19
CA TYR A 257 -23.19 -1.69 -26.53
C TYR A 257 -24.02 -1.11 -25.38
N ALA A 258 -23.58 -1.22 -24.12
CA ALA A 258 -24.31 -0.57 -23.03
C ALA A 258 -24.00 0.94 -23.02
N ILE A 259 -25.04 1.77 -23.24
CA ILE A 259 -24.97 3.22 -23.06
C ILE A 259 -24.42 3.50 -21.65
N ALA A 260 -23.33 4.25 -21.55
CA ALA A 260 -22.59 4.49 -20.30
C ALA A 260 -23.48 4.93 -19.13
N GLU A 261 -24.58 5.64 -19.42
CA GLU A 261 -25.53 6.16 -18.42
C GLU A 261 -26.45 5.12 -17.77
N TYR A 262 -26.55 3.92 -18.35
CA TYR A 262 -27.35 2.80 -17.84
C TYR A 262 -26.51 1.67 -17.25
N GLN A 263 -25.20 1.83 -17.27
CA GLN A 263 -24.31 0.88 -16.61
C GLN A 263 -24.50 0.96 -15.09
N PRO A 264 -24.39 -0.18 -14.39
CA PRO A 264 -24.38 -0.18 -12.95
C PRO A 264 -23.17 0.62 -12.46
N VAL A 265 -23.37 1.39 -11.40
CA VAL A 265 -22.33 2.16 -10.73
C VAL A 265 -22.20 1.71 -9.29
N VAL A 266 -20.95 1.67 -8.83
CA VAL A 266 -20.58 1.25 -7.48
C VAL A 266 -19.66 2.32 -6.87
N LEU A 267 -20.03 2.79 -5.69
CA LEU A 267 -19.20 3.68 -4.88
C LEU A 267 -18.01 2.90 -4.32
N GLN A 268 -16.79 3.41 -4.50
CA GLN A 268 -15.57 2.78 -3.92
C GLN A 268 -15.25 3.31 -2.52
N VAL A 269 -15.74 4.49 -2.18
CA VAL A 269 -15.56 5.08 -0.85
C VAL A 269 -16.61 4.53 0.10
N GLU A 270 -16.19 4.09 1.29
CA GLU A 270 -17.15 3.65 2.30
C GLU A 270 -18.10 4.80 2.69
N ALA A 271 -19.40 4.52 2.69
CA ALA A 271 -20.44 5.52 3.00
C ALA A 271 -20.24 6.19 4.37
N GLN A 272 -19.77 5.43 5.37
CA GLN A 272 -19.48 5.96 6.70
C GLN A 272 -18.31 6.95 6.69
N THR A 273 -17.24 6.64 5.96
CA THR A 273 -16.07 7.51 5.78
C THR A 273 -16.45 8.80 5.07
N LEU A 274 -17.25 8.71 4.00
CA LEU A 274 -17.78 9.87 3.28
C LEU A 274 -18.63 10.76 4.20
N ARG A 275 -19.54 10.17 4.98
CA ARG A 275 -20.38 10.93 5.94
C ARG A 275 -19.56 11.58 7.04
N HIS A 276 -18.57 10.87 7.59
CA HIS A 276 -17.68 11.42 8.61
C HIS A 276 -16.91 12.63 8.07
N PHE A 277 -16.40 12.54 6.84
CA PHE A 277 -15.75 13.64 6.14
C PHE A 277 -16.69 14.84 5.95
N LEU A 278 -17.91 14.61 5.44
CA LEU A 278 -18.88 15.67 5.15
C LEU A 278 -19.35 16.45 6.40
N ARG A 279 -19.30 15.84 7.59
CA ARG A 279 -19.60 16.54 8.86
C ARG A 279 -18.60 17.65 9.16
N GLN A 280 -17.34 17.47 8.75
CA GLN A 280 -16.24 18.38 9.02
C GLN A 280 -15.93 19.28 7.80
N ALA A 281 -16.33 18.87 6.61
CA ALA A 281 -16.07 19.58 5.37
C ALA A 281 -16.81 20.93 5.28
N PRO A 282 -16.25 21.93 4.57
CA PRO A 282 -16.87 23.23 4.33
C PRO A 282 -17.99 23.17 3.27
N VAL A 283 -18.97 22.28 3.46
CA VAL A 283 -20.14 22.13 2.57
C VAL A 283 -21.38 22.86 3.11
N PRO A 284 -22.34 23.23 2.25
CA PRO A 284 -23.61 23.80 2.66
C PRO A 284 -24.35 22.98 3.72
N VAL A 285 -25.01 23.66 4.67
CA VAL A 285 -25.74 23.02 5.79
C VAL A 285 -26.70 21.92 5.35
N PRO A 286 -27.50 22.06 4.28
CA PRO A 286 -28.45 21.00 3.91
C PRO A 286 -27.74 19.72 3.45
N ILE A 287 -26.51 19.80 2.93
CA ILE A 287 -25.72 18.60 2.58
C ILE A 287 -25.23 17.89 3.84
N ARG A 288 -24.80 18.63 4.87
CA ARG A 288 -24.41 18.03 6.16
C ARG A 288 -25.57 17.31 6.82
N GLN A 289 -26.74 17.95 6.84
CA GLN A 289 -27.97 17.34 7.34
C GLN A 289 -28.33 16.08 6.55
N TRP A 290 -28.18 16.12 5.22
CA TRP A 290 -28.45 14.95 4.38
C TRP A 290 -27.46 13.80 4.61
N ALA A 291 -26.22 14.09 5.02
CA ALA A 291 -25.24 13.10 5.41
C ALA A 291 -25.54 12.47 6.80
N GLU A 292 -26.31 13.15 7.64
CA GLU A 292 -26.73 12.68 8.97
C GLU A 292 -28.06 11.91 8.94
N CYS A 293 -28.92 12.18 7.96
CA CYS A 293 -30.14 11.40 7.72
C CYS A 293 -29.79 10.01 7.18
N VAL A 294 -29.50 9.09 8.09
CA VAL A 294 -29.67 7.65 7.82
C VAL A 294 -31.14 7.36 8.04
N ASP A 295 -31.91 7.18 6.97
CA ASP A 295 -33.16 6.45 7.09
C ASP A 295 -32.77 5.01 7.47
N ILE A 296 -32.87 4.68 8.75
CA ILE A 296 -32.83 3.30 9.26
C ILE A 296 -34.18 2.65 8.96
#